data_AF-A0A8T3X888-F1
#
_entry.id   AF-A0A8T3X888-F1
#
_cell.length_a   1.000
_cell.length_b   1.000
_cell.length_c   1.000
_cell.angle_alpha   90.00
_cell.angle_beta   90.00
_cell.angle_gamma   90.00
#
_symmetry.space_group_name_H-M   'P 1'
#
loop_
_entity.id
_entity.type
_entity.pdbx_description
1 polymer ?
#
loop_
_entity_poly.entity_id
_entity_poly.type
_entity_poly.pdbx_seq_one_letter_code
_entity_poly.pdbx_strand_id
1 'polypeptide(L)'
;MNKVPKRLLRSCYRKEMWKNSEKIMKDIENIIPVSSAYVLGSFVSKKRRPADVDFIILLKTKSKARKWSVDMVIAPDNKYGKYILEDAKLWVKQSTARRNRLL
;
A
#
# COMPACT_ATOMS: atom_id res chain seq x y z
N MET A 1 -3.09 8.12 -11.89
CA MET A 1 -3.40 8.48 -10.47
C MET A 1 -4.03 9.88 -10.28
N ASN A 2 -4.99 10.05 -9.38
CA ASN A 2 -5.50 11.38 -8.97
C ASN A 2 -4.48 12.11 -8.08
N LYS A 3 -4.38 13.44 -8.20
CA LYS A 3 -3.50 14.26 -7.34
C LYS A 3 -3.99 14.20 -5.89
N VAL A 4 -3.09 13.90 -4.95
CA VAL A 4 -3.40 13.95 -3.52
C VAL A 4 -3.63 15.40 -3.07
N PRO A 5 -4.65 15.66 -2.22
CA PRO A 5 -4.91 16.99 -1.68
C PRO A 5 -3.67 17.61 -1.01
N LYS A 6 -3.33 18.87 -1.34
CA LYS A 6 -2.18 19.61 -0.75
C LYS A 6 -2.21 19.62 0.78
N ARG A 7 -3.41 19.60 1.39
CA ARG A 7 -3.60 19.51 2.85
C ARG A 7 -3.01 18.25 3.48
N LEU A 8 -2.79 17.19 2.71
CA LEU A 8 -2.14 15.95 3.16
C LEU A 8 -0.61 16.00 3.02
N LEU A 9 -0.04 17.06 2.43
CA LEU A 9 1.39 17.22 2.16
C LEU A 9 2.02 18.34 3.02
N ARG A 10 1.57 18.45 4.28
CA ARG A 10 1.92 19.54 5.20
C ARG A 10 3.34 19.48 5.78
N SER A 11 4.02 18.34 5.69
CA SER A 11 5.39 18.17 6.23
C SER A 11 6.34 17.63 5.17
N CYS A 12 7.64 17.92 5.31
CA CYS A 12 8.68 17.37 4.45
C CYS A 12 8.62 15.83 4.41
N TYR A 13 8.40 15.20 5.56
CA TYR A 13 8.20 13.75 5.67
C TYR A 13 7.06 13.24 4.77
N ARG A 14 5.87 13.85 4.86
CA ARG A 14 4.71 13.40 4.06
C ARG A 14 4.87 13.70 2.57
N LYS A 15 5.57 14.79 2.22
CA LYS A 15 5.95 15.10 0.82
C LYS A 15 6.89 14.05 0.25
N GLU A 16 7.88 13.63 1.03
CA GLU A 16 8.85 12.62 0.61
C GLU A 16 8.20 11.24 0.47
N MET A 17 7.39 10.81 1.45
CA MET A 17 6.60 9.58 1.33
C MET A 17 5.77 9.58 0.06
N TRP A 18 5.02 10.67 -0.19
CA TRP A 18 4.20 10.78 -1.39
C TRP A 18 5.01 10.72 -2.68
N LYS A 19 6.14 11.44 -2.74
CA LYS A 19 7.03 11.45 -3.91
C LYS A 19 7.57 10.05 -4.23
N ASN A 20 7.96 9.29 -3.21
CA ASN A 20 8.46 7.93 -3.40
C ASN A 20 7.35 6.97 -3.80
N SER A 21 6.18 7.03 -3.15
CA SER A 21 5.02 6.23 -3.50
C SER A 21 4.51 6.51 -4.92
N GLU A 22 4.52 7.77 -5.36
CA GLU A 22 4.12 8.14 -6.73
C GLU A 22 5.07 7.55 -7.77
N LYS A 23 6.37 7.48 -7.50
CA LYS A 23 7.33 6.81 -8.40
C LYS A 23 7.05 5.32 -8.52
N ILE A 24 6.89 4.63 -7.38
CA ILE A 24 6.57 3.20 -7.36
C ILE A 24 5.26 2.93 -8.11
N MET A 25 4.22 3.74 -7.90
CA MET A 25 2.95 3.59 -8.60
C MET A 25 3.07 3.83 -10.11
N LYS A 26 3.91 4.78 -10.55
CA LYS A 26 4.19 4.97 -11.98
C LYS A 26 4.90 3.75 -12.59
N ASP A 27 5.86 3.19 -11.88
CA ASP A 27 6.55 1.97 -12.32
C ASP A 27 5.58 0.78 -12.44
N ILE A 28 4.63 0.66 -11.50
CA ILE A 28 3.55 -0.35 -11.55
C ILE A 28 2.59 -0.09 -12.71
N GLU A 29 2.13 1.14 -12.92
CA GLU A 29 1.21 1.53 -14.01
C GLU A 29 1.79 1.20 -15.40
N ASN A 30 3.13 1.15 -15.56
CA ASN A 30 3.79 0.76 -16.80
C ASN A 30 3.73 -0.75 -17.10
N ILE A 31 3.54 -1.58 -16.07
CA ILE A 31 3.59 -3.05 -16.17
C ILE A 31 2.20 -3.66 -16.07
N ILE A 32 1.38 -3.13 -15.16
CA ILE A 32 0.06 -3.69 -14.84
C ILE A 32 -1.01 -2.71 -15.31
N PRO A 33 -2.03 -3.16 -16.06
CA PRO A 33 -3.07 -2.28 -16.56
C PRO A 33 -3.99 -1.83 -15.42
N VAL A 34 -3.71 -0.65 -14.87
CA VAL A 34 -4.50 -0.01 -13.82
C VAL A 34 -5.69 0.74 -14.44
N SER A 35 -6.88 0.57 -13.88
CA SER A 35 -8.08 1.35 -14.22
C SER A 35 -8.19 2.60 -13.36
N SER A 36 -7.99 2.47 -12.05
CA SER A 36 -8.02 3.58 -11.09
C SER A 36 -7.24 3.23 -9.84
N ALA A 37 -6.74 4.23 -9.13
CA ALA A 37 -6.06 4.06 -7.84
C ALA A 37 -6.54 5.12 -6.84
N TYR A 38 -6.76 4.70 -5.60
CA TYR A 38 -7.21 5.54 -4.50
C TYR A 38 -6.23 5.43 -3.34
N VAL A 39 -5.92 6.57 -2.71
CA VAL A 39 -5.06 6.63 -1.52
C VAL A 39 -5.93 6.56 -0.29
N LEU A 40 -5.54 5.75 0.70
CA LEU A 40 -6.31 5.54 1.92
C LEU A 40 -5.42 5.39 3.16
N GLY A 41 -6.01 4.88 4.23
CA GLY A 41 -5.32 4.45 5.44
C GLY A 41 -4.67 5.57 6.23
N SER A 42 -3.53 5.24 6.86
CA SER A 42 -2.91 6.13 7.85
C SER A 42 -2.46 7.45 7.23
N PHE A 43 -2.10 7.42 5.95
CA PHE A 43 -1.67 8.58 5.19
C PHE A 43 -2.78 9.63 5.05
N VAL A 44 -4.02 9.27 4.70
CA VAL A 44 -5.09 10.27 4.51
C VAL A 44 -5.68 10.82 5.81
N SER A 45 -5.23 10.31 6.96
CA SER A 45 -5.66 10.73 8.29
C SER A 45 -4.94 12.00 8.80
N LYS A 46 -5.30 12.45 10.01
CA LYS A 46 -4.62 13.56 10.71
C LYS A 46 -3.28 13.14 11.35
N LYS A 47 -2.83 11.88 11.22
CA LYS A 47 -1.56 11.42 11.80
C LYS A 47 -0.37 12.22 11.26
N ARG A 48 0.43 12.76 12.20
CA ARG A 48 1.65 13.53 11.89
C ARG A 48 2.71 12.68 11.17
N ARG A 49 2.86 11.43 11.59
CA ARG A 49 3.77 10.43 11.01
C ARG A 49 2.96 9.17 10.64
N PRO A 50 2.38 9.12 9.42
CA PRO A 50 1.82 7.87 8.91
C PRO A 50 2.95 6.84 8.74
N ALA A 51 2.63 5.56 8.85
CA ALA A 51 3.62 4.48 8.72
C ALA A 51 4.00 4.24 7.25
N ASP A 52 3.00 4.33 6.38
CA ASP A 52 2.99 3.93 4.99
C ASP A 52 2.00 4.79 4.17
N VAL A 53 1.94 4.52 2.86
CA VAL A 53 0.95 5.09 1.95
C VAL A 53 0.17 3.94 1.33
N ASP A 54 -1.05 3.75 1.81
CA ASP A 54 -1.93 2.68 1.36
C ASP A 54 -2.64 3.04 0.05
N PHE A 55 -2.74 2.09 -0.87
CA PHE A 55 -3.45 2.23 -2.13
C PHE A 55 -4.49 1.11 -2.31
N ILE A 56 -5.71 1.48 -2.73
CA ILE A 56 -6.64 0.55 -3.38
C ILE A 56 -6.48 0.75 -4.87
N ILE A 57 -6.10 -0.32 -5.57
CA ILE A 57 -5.84 -0.31 -7.00
C ILE A 57 -6.89 -1.17 -7.69
N LEU A 58 -7.64 -0.59 -8.61
CA LEU A 58 -8.54 -1.32 -9.49
C LEU A 58 -7.78 -1.70 -10.76
N LEU A 59 -7.49 -2.99 -10.91
CA LEU A 59 -6.79 -3.53 -12.07
C LEU A 59 -7.79 -3.94 -13.18
N LYS A 60 -7.42 -3.72 -14.43
CA LYS A 60 -8.15 -4.28 -15.59
C LYS A 60 -7.82 -5.76 -15.69
N THR A 61 -8.83 -6.62 -15.57
CA THR A 61 -8.68 -8.08 -15.67
C THR A 61 -9.55 -8.61 -16.81
N LYS A 62 -9.18 -9.77 -17.38
CA LYS A 62 -9.93 -10.40 -18.48
C LYS A 62 -11.31 -10.90 -18.04
N SER A 63 -11.48 -11.25 -16.75
CA SER A 63 -12.73 -11.80 -16.20
C SER A 63 -13.35 -10.82 -15.21
N LYS A 64 -14.56 -10.33 -15.55
CA LYS A 64 -15.33 -9.41 -14.69
C LYS A 64 -16.27 -10.13 -13.70
N ALA A 65 -16.27 -11.46 -13.68
CA ALA A 65 -17.25 -12.25 -12.93
C ALA A 65 -16.93 -12.41 -11.43
N ARG A 66 -15.75 -12.01 -10.97
CA ARG A 66 -15.31 -12.18 -9.58
C ARG A 66 -15.82 -11.03 -8.70
N LYS A 67 -16.33 -11.34 -7.51
CA LYS A 67 -16.98 -10.40 -6.58
C LYS A 67 -16.14 -9.99 -5.37
N TRP A 68 -14.88 -10.43 -5.30
CA TRP A 68 -14.02 -10.26 -4.14
C TRP A 68 -12.80 -9.41 -4.48
N SER A 69 -12.44 -8.52 -3.56
CA SER A 69 -11.14 -7.84 -3.56
C SER A 69 -10.08 -8.70 -2.90
N VAL A 70 -8.83 -8.56 -3.34
CA VAL A 70 -7.66 -9.17 -2.71
C VAL A 70 -6.83 -8.04 -2.11
N ASP A 71 -6.44 -8.22 -0.85
CA ASP A 71 -5.45 -7.35 -0.22
C ASP A 71 -4.05 -7.88 -0.53
N MET A 72 -3.17 -7.00 -0.99
CA MET A 72 -1.85 -7.38 -1.48
C MET A 72 -0.83 -6.28 -1.24
N VAL A 73 0.35 -6.69 -0.77
CA VAL A 73 1.51 -5.83 -0.61
C VAL A 73 2.43 -6.03 -1.81
N ILE A 74 2.70 -4.94 -2.53
CA ILE A 74 3.62 -4.91 -3.66
C ILE A 74 4.84 -4.08 -3.25
N ALA A 75 6.03 -4.65 -3.40
CA ALA A 75 7.28 -4.02 -3.05
C ALA A 75 8.31 -4.19 -4.18
N PRO A 76 9.22 -3.23 -4.38
CA PRO A 76 10.34 -3.42 -5.30
C PRO A 76 11.25 -4.57 -4.85
N ASP A 77 11.71 -5.38 -5.81
CA ASP A 77 12.72 -6.40 -5.57
C ASP A 77 14.10 -5.76 -5.42
N ASN A 78 14.39 -5.28 -4.22
CA ASN A 78 15.67 -4.70 -3.85
C ASN A 78 16.01 -5.05 -2.40
N LYS A 79 17.14 -4.56 -1.89
CA LYS A 79 17.59 -4.83 -0.52
C LYS A 79 16.55 -4.47 0.57
N TYR A 80 15.65 -3.53 0.30
CA TYR A 80 14.59 -3.13 1.22
C TYR A 80 13.35 -4.01 1.12
N GLY A 81 13.04 -4.55 -0.06
CA GLY A 81 11.93 -5.50 -0.25
C GLY A 81 12.05 -6.74 0.62
N LYS A 82 13.29 -7.18 0.91
CA LYS A 82 13.56 -8.28 1.84
C LYS A 82 13.00 -8.03 3.25
N TYR A 83 13.09 -6.81 3.76
CA TYR A 83 12.56 -6.45 5.08
C TYR A 83 11.03 -6.56 5.13
N ILE A 84 10.34 -6.26 4.03
CA ILE A 84 8.87 -6.42 3.93
C ILE A 84 8.49 -7.90 4.03
N LEU A 85 9.29 -8.80 3.44
CA LEU A 85 9.05 -10.24 3.56
C LEU A 85 9.32 -10.76 4.98
N GLU A 86 10.29 -10.19 5.67
CA GLU A 86 10.56 -10.49 7.09
C GLU A 86 9.42 -10.00 7.99
N ASP A 87 8.93 -8.78 7.78
CA ASP A 87 7.78 -8.21 8.49
C ASP A 87 6.52 -9.04 8.24
N ALA A 88 6.28 -9.49 7.00
CA ALA A 88 5.16 -10.37 6.68
C ALA A 88 5.22 -11.69 7.47
N LYS A 89 6.41 -12.30 7.61
CA LYS A 89 6.59 -13.51 8.45
C LYS A 89 6.25 -13.22 9.91
N LEU A 90 6.65 -12.05 10.43
CA LEU A 90 6.34 -11.64 11.79
C LEU A 90 4.84 -11.40 11.98
N TRP A 91 4.15 -10.75 11.04
CA TRP A 91 2.70 -10.51 11.08
C TRP A 91 1.90 -11.81 11.09
N VAL A 92 2.28 -12.79 10.26
CA VAL A 92 1.64 -14.11 10.24
C VAL A 92 1.85 -14.83 11.57
N LYS A 93 3.07 -14.81 12.11
CA LYS A 93 3.38 -15.43 13.42
C LYS A 93 2.61 -14.77 14.57
N GLN A 94 2.51 -13.43 14.57
CA GLN A 94 1.79 -12.69 15.61
C GLN A 94 0.28 -12.92 15.53
N SER A 95 -0.30 -12.93 14.33
CA SER A 95 -1.74 -13.13 14.14
C SER A 95 -2.20 -14.54 14.56
N THR A 96 -1.42 -15.57 14.22
CA THR A 96 -1.67 -16.95 14.65
C THR A 96 -1.47 -17.15 16.15
N ALA A 97 -0.41 -16.57 16.74
CA ALA A 97 -0.18 -16.63 18.19
C ALA A 97 -1.28 -15.93 19.01
N ARG A 98 -1.85 -14.82 18.50
CA ARG A 98 -2.95 -14.11 19.15
C ARG A 98 -4.26 -14.90 19.11
N ARG A 99 -4.50 -15.65 18.03
CA ARG A 99 -5.69 -16.50 17.85
C ARG A 99 -5.70 -17.67 18.82
N ASN A 100 -4.54 -18.27 19.11
CA ASN A 100 -4.41 -19.39 20.05
C ASN A 100 -4.46 -18.98 21.54
N ARG A 101 -4.39 -17.68 21.87
CA ARG A 101 -4.59 -17.16 23.24
C ARG A 101 -6.04 -16.79 23.55
N LEU A 102 -6.91 -16.80 22.55
CA LEU A 102 -8.33 -16.44 22.65
C LEU A 102 -9.25 -17.65 22.48
N LEU A 103 -8.67 -18.86 22.43
CA LEU A 103 -9.33 -20.17 22.50
C LEU A 103 -8.92 -20.83 23.83
#